data_AF-T0TQP7-F1
#
_entry.id   AF-T0TQP7-F1
#
_cell.length_a   1.000
_cell.length_b   1.000
_cell.length_c   1.000
_cell.angle_alpha   90.00
_cell.angle_beta   90.00
_cell.angle_gamma   90.00
#
_symmetry.space_group_name_H-M   'P 1'
#
loop_
_entity.id
_entity.type
_entity.pdbx_description
1 polymer ?
#
loop_
_entity_poly.entity_id
_entity_poly.type
_entity_poly.pdbx_seq_one_letter_code
_entity_poly.pdbx_strand_id
1 'polypeptide(L)'
;MEKIKNIHENRLKSLRKEVGLSQGELAEEVGVSYRTIQNWENGVNQIKPDKAQLLANYFYVDVAYLLGFSPFRNRQEEDFYYTTGYPISLGPTPRDEDNNEDNNEYNVVKITPHNSALSDEELMKLPKEERQKYIKEQFKNLEVQIASVNEKLSELSKISTESLVKLSSEQLNRLTTDLIQALAKVNEVNKNN
;
A
#
# COMPACT_ATOMS: atom_id res chain seq x y z
N MET A 1 -40.06 8.04 6.93
CA MET A 1 -39.16 7.00 7.47
C MET A 1 -38.00 6.86 6.49
N GLU A 2 -36.88 7.50 6.82
CA GLU A 2 -35.64 7.43 6.06
C GLU A 2 -35.20 5.95 6.01
N LYS A 3 -35.12 5.36 4.82
CA LYS A 3 -34.46 4.05 4.66
C LYS A 3 -32.99 4.27 4.96
N ILE A 4 -32.53 3.82 6.12
CA ILE A 4 -31.09 3.75 6.43
C ILE A 4 -30.48 2.84 5.36
N LYS A 5 -29.88 3.47 4.36
CA LYS A 5 -29.08 2.80 3.33
C LYS A 5 -27.85 2.29 4.08
N ASN A 6 -27.85 1.02 4.46
CA ASN A 6 -26.70 0.35 5.06
C ASN A 6 -25.50 0.52 4.11
N ILE A 7 -24.63 1.49 4.39
CA ILE A 7 -23.31 1.64 3.78
C ILE A 7 -22.39 0.67 4.52
N HIS A 8 -22.65 -0.63 4.37
CA HIS A 8 -21.60 -1.61 4.55
C HIS A 8 -21.02 -1.85 3.16
N GLU A 9 -19.79 -1.38 2.96
CA GLU A 9 -19.08 -1.56 1.70
C GLU A 9 -18.90 -3.06 1.44
N ASN A 10 -19.48 -3.54 0.34
CA ASN A 10 -19.43 -4.95 -0.03
C ASN A 10 -18.02 -5.31 -0.52
N ARG A 11 -17.38 -6.31 0.09
CA ARG A 11 -15.99 -6.69 -0.20
C ARG A 11 -15.78 -7.15 -1.65
N LEU A 12 -16.76 -7.80 -2.27
CA LEU A 12 -16.71 -8.15 -3.70
C LEU A 12 -16.58 -6.88 -4.57
N LYS A 13 -17.32 -5.82 -4.24
CA LYS A 13 -17.28 -4.56 -4.96
C LYS A 13 -15.93 -3.86 -4.80
N SER A 14 -15.36 -3.88 -3.59
CA SER A 14 -14.04 -3.31 -3.33
C SER A 14 -12.96 -4.06 -4.09
N LEU A 15 -12.94 -5.40 -4.01
CA LEU A 15 -11.97 -6.26 -4.70
C LEU A 15 -12.05 -6.09 -6.22
N ARG A 16 -13.26 -6.02 -6.80
CA ARG A 16 -13.43 -5.77 -8.24
C ARG A 16 -12.80 -4.43 -8.65
N LYS A 17 -13.05 -3.38 -7.88
CA LYS A 17 -12.51 -2.04 -8.16
C LYS A 17 -11.00 -1.97 -8.00
N GLU A 18 -10.45 -2.70 -7.04
CA GLU A 18 -9.00 -2.79 -6.81
C GLU A 18 -8.26 -3.33 -8.02
N VAL A 19 -8.84 -4.30 -8.73
CA VAL A 19 -8.29 -4.84 -9.99
C VAL A 19 -8.77 -4.10 -11.24
N GLY A 20 -9.46 -2.95 -11.08
CA GLY A 20 -9.86 -2.10 -12.20
C GLY A 20 -11.02 -2.60 -13.07
N LEU A 21 -11.69 -3.70 -12.70
CA LEU A 21 -12.73 -4.30 -13.54
C LEU A 21 -14.08 -3.60 -13.40
N SER A 22 -14.82 -3.54 -14.50
CA SER A 22 -16.26 -3.28 -14.51
C SER A 22 -17.05 -4.50 -14.03
N GLN A 23 -18.31 -4.29 -13.63
CA GLN A 23 -19.19 -5.40 -13.25
C GLN A 23 -19.46 -6.36 -14.41
N GLY A 24 -19.37 -5.89 -15.66
CA GLY A 24 -19.55 -6.72 -16.86
C GLY A 24 -18.35 -7.63 -17.08
N GLU A 25 -17.14 -7.09 -17.02
CA GLU A 25 -15.90 -7.87 -17.17
C GLU A 25 -15.79 -8.93 -16.08
N LEU A 26 -16.07 -8.60 -14.82
CA LEU A 26 -16.09 -9.61 -13.75
C LEU A 26 -17.16 -10.69 -13.99
N ALA A 27 -18.30 -10.33 -14.57
CA ALA A 27 -19.35 -11.29 -14.87
C ALA A 27 -18.90 -12.29 -15.94
N GLU A 28 -18.18 -11.82 -16.96
CA GLU A 28 -17.59 -12.65 -18.01
C GLU A 28 -16.52 -13.60 -17.43
N GLU A 29 -15.58 -13.09 -16.63
CA GLU A 29 -14.53 -13.88 -15.97
C GLU A 29 -15.09 -15.00 -15.08
N VAL A 30 -16.18 -14.73 -14.36
CA VAL A 30 -16.79 -15.67 -13.41
C VAL A 30 -17.86 -16.57 -14.08
N GLY A 31 -18.20 -16.29 -15.34
CA GLY A 31 -19.22 -17.01 -16.10
C GLY A 31 -20.62 -16.84 -15.52
N VAL A 32 -21.02 -15.60 -15.18
CA VAL A 32 -22.34 -15.26 -14.67
C VAL A 32 -22.92 -14.04 -15.40
N SER A 33 -24.19 -13.70 -15.15
CA SER A 33 -24.77 -12.49 -15.75
C SER A 33 -24.29 -11.22 -15.04
N TYR A 34 -24.20 -10.11 -15.76
CA TYR A 34 -23.98 -8.77 -15.19
C TYR A 34 -24.91 -8.50 -13.99
N ARG A 35 -26.20 -8.86 -14.12
CA ARG A 35 -27.21 -8.68 -13.08
C ARG A 35 -26.92 -9.49 -11.83
N THR A 36 -26.26 -10.64 -11.97
CA THR A 36 -25.81 -11.47 -10.85
C THR A 36 -24.75 -10.74 -10.03
N ILE A 37 -23.69 -10.23 -10.67
CA ILE A 37 -22.65 -9.43 -9.99
C ILE A 37 -23.26 -8.20 -9.33
N GLN A 38 -24.11 -7.46 -10.05
CA GLN A 38 -24.79 -6.28 -9.51
C GLN A 38 -25.63 -6.62 -8.26
N ASN A 39 -26.40 -7.71 -8.29
CA ASN A 39 -27.21 -8.13 -7.15
C ASN A 39 -26.36 -8.56 -5.96
N TRP A 40 -25.24 -9.25 -6.20
CA TRP A 40 -24.30 -9.64 -5.14
C TRP A 40 -23.64 -8.42 -4.49
N GLU A 41 -23.16 -7.45 -5.28
CA GLU A 41 -22.56 -6.22 -4.76
C GLU A 41 -23.53 -5.34 -3.99
N ASN A 42 -24.82 -5.37 -4.36
CA ASN A 42 -25.88 -4.64 -3.68
C ASN A 42 -26.49 -5.43 -2.51
N GLY A 43 -26.02 -6.65 -2.23
CA GLY A 43 -26.53 -7.50 -1.14
C GLY A 43 -27.97 -7.98 -1.35
N VAL A 44 -28.49 -7.94 -2.58
CA VAL A 44 -29.85 -8.39 -2.92
C VAL A 44 -29.95 -9.91 -2.80
N ASN A 45 -28.93 -10.62 -3.26
CA ASN A 45 -28.84 -12.07 -3.20
C ASN A 45 -27.54 -12.49 -2.50
N GLN A 46 -27.60 -13.57 -1.72
CA GLN A 46 -26.40 -14.19 -1.17
C GLN A 46 -25.62 -14.93 -2.27
N ILE A 47 -24.29 -14.86 -2.19
CA ILE A 47 -23.40 -15.63 -3.07
C ILE A 47 -23.43 -17.08 -2.60
N LYS A 48 -23.70 -18.01 -3.52
CA LYS A 48 -23.66 -19.45 -3.20
C LYS A 48 -22.22 -19.90 -2.94
N PRO A 49 -21.99 -20.95 -2.12
CA PRO A 49 -20.64 -21.37 -1.73
C PRO A 49 -19.69 -21.65 -2.89
N ASP A 50 -20.18 -22.29 -3.96
CA ASP A 50 -19.43 -22.58 -5.18
C ASP A 50 -18.92 -21.30 -5.87
N LYS A 51 -19.80 -20.31 -6.03
CA LYS A 51 -19.46 -19.02 -6.63
C LYS A 51 -18.61 -18.15 -5.70
N ALA A 52 -18.83 -18.23 -4.40
CA ALA A 52 -18.01 -17.54 -3.41
C ALA A 52 -16.57 -18.07 -3.43
N GLN A 53 -16.38 -19.38 -3.51
CA GLN A 53 -15.05 -19.98 -3.65
C GLN A 53 -14.37 -19.57 -4.97
N LEU A 54 -15.12 -19.57 -6.08
CA LEU A 54 -14.59 -19.16 -7.38
C LEU A 54 -14.09 -17.69 -7.36
N LEU A 55 -14.91 -16.79 -6.81
CA LEU A 55 -14.54 -15.38 -6.64
C LEU A 55 -13.36 -15.20 -5.68
N ALA A 56 -13.35 -15.93 -4.57
CA ALA A 56 -12.28 -15.88 -3.59
C ALA A 56 -10.93 -16.30 -4.22
N ASN A 57 -10.94 -17.38 -5.00
CA ASN A 57 -9.77 -17.82 -5.76
C ASN A 57 -9.32 -16.79 -6.79
N TYR A 58 -10.26 -16.17 -7.52
CA TYR A 58 -9.97 -15.15 -8.52
C TYR A 58 -9.24 -13.93 -7.92
N PHE A 59 -9.69 -13.49 -6.73
CA PHE A 59 -9.11 -12.35 -6.03
C PHE A 59 -7.96 -12.71 -5.08
N TYR A 60 -7.56 -13.98 -5.00
CA TYR A 60 -6.53 -14.48 -4.07
C TYR A 60 -6.81 -14.10 -2.60
N VAL A 61 -8.07 -14.24 -2.18
CA VAL A 61 -8.52 -14.02 -0.80
C VAL A 61 -9.29 -15.23 -0.28
N ASP A 62 -9.49 -15.30 1.03
CA ASP A 62 -10.33 -16.30 1.66
C ASP A 62 -11.81 -15.93 1.49
N VAL A 63 -12.65 -16.97 1.40
CA VAL A 63 -14.12 -16.81 1.29
C VAL A 63 -14.68 -16.00 2.47
N ALA A 64 -14.10 -16.17 3.67
CA ALA A 64 -14.49 -15.41 4.84
C ALA A 64 -14.30 -13.89 4.64
N TYR A 65 -13.20 -13.46 4.03
CA TYR A 65 -12.97 -12.06 3.71
C TYR A 65 -13.95 -11.56 2.63
N LEU A 66 -14.09 -12.32 1.55
CA LEU A 66 -14.99 -11.98 0.43
C LEU A 66 -16.42 -11.74 0.91
N LEU A 67 -16.90 -12.56 1.86
CA LEU A 67 -18.25 -12.46 2.41
C LEU A 67 -18.36 -11.51 3.62
N GLY A 68 -17.25 -10.91 4.06
CA GLY A 68 -17.20 -9.95 5.16
C GLY A 68 -17.25 -10.57 6.57
N PHE A 69 -16.95 -11.86 6.70
CA PHE A 69 -16.84 -12.56 7.99
C PHE A 69 -15.45 -12.43 8.64
N SER A 70 -14.44 -12.05 7.87
CA SER A 70 -13.07 -11.83 8.37
C SER A 70 -12.55 -10.45 7.94
N PRO A 71 -11.79 -9.75 8.81
CA PRO A 71 -11.05 -8.55 8.41
C PRO A 71 -9.76 -8.87 7.63
N PHE A 72 -9.27 -10.11 7.69
CA PHE A 72 -8.02 -10.54 7.04
C PHE A 72 -8.31 -11.16 5.68
N ARG A 73 -7.58 -10.77 4.65
CA ARG A 73 -7.76 -11.30 3.28
C ARG A 73 -7.43 -12.77 3.21
N ASN A 74 -6.45 -13.24 3.97
CA ASN A 74 -6.05 -14.63 4.01
C ASN A 74 -5.44 -14.98 5.36
N ARG A 75 -5.24 -16.28 5.60
CA ARG A 75 -4.59 -16.79 6.81
C ARG A 75 -3.21 -16.18 7.09
N GLN A 76 -2.44 -15.83 6.07
CA GLN A 76 -1.08 -15.30 6.28
C GLN A 76 -1.12 -13.90 6.90
N GLU A 77 -2.05 -13.04 6.46
CA GLU A 77 -2.31 -11.74 7.10
C GLU A 77 -2.77 -11.90 8.56
N GLU A 78 -3.64 -12.90 8.81
CA GLU A 78 -4.13 -13.23 10.15
C GLU A 78 -2.97 -13.68 11.07
N ASP A 79 -2.19 -14.66 10.64
CA ASP A 79 -1.05 -15.20 11.40
C ASP A 79 -0.02 -14.11 11.70
N PHE A 80 0.28 -13.23 10.72
CA PHE A 80 1.19 -12.11 10.92
C PHE A 80 0.67 -11.12 11.96
N TYR A 81 -0.61 -10.76 11.88
CA TYR A 81 -1.24 -9.84 12.83
C TYR A 81 -1.16 -10.39 14.26
N TYR A 82 -1.51 -11.67 14.45
CA TYR A 82 -1.44 -12.29 15.79
C TYR A 82 -0.02 -12.47 16.31
N THR A 83 0.97 -12.61 15.41
CA THR A 83 2.38 -12.75 15.79
C THR A 83 3.01 -11.41 16.17
N THR A 84 2.71 -10.35 15.41
CA THR A 84 3.43 -9.06 15.50
C THR A 84 2.62 -7.93 16.12
N GLY A 85 1.29 -8.03 16.14
CA GLY A 85 0.37 -6.95 16.49
C GLY A 85 0.16 -5.90 15.40
N TYR A 86 0.80 -6.05 14.22
CA TYR A 86 0.71 -5.10 13.11
C TYR A 86 -0.09 -5.67 11.95
N PRO A 87 -1.08 -4.94 11.41
CA PRO A 87 -1.82 -5.38 10.24
C PRO A 87 -0.96 -5.25 8.98
N ILE A 88 -1.03 -6.25 8.09
CA ILE A 88 -0.41 -6.22 6.76
C ILE A 88 -1.45 -6.56 5.70
N SER A 89 -1.22 -6.11 4.47
CA SER A 89 -2.01 -6.50 3.30
C SER A 89 -1.08 -7.19 2.31
N LEU A 90 -1.27 -8.49 2.14
CA LEU A 90 -0.51 -9.35 1.21
C LEU A 90 -1.26 -9.57 -0.10
N GLY A 91 -2.23 -8.70 -0.41
CA GLY A 91 -3.04 -8.78 -1.63
C GLY A 91 -2.18 -8.95 -2.89
N PRO A 92 -2.72 -9.60 -3.94
CA PRO A 92 -2.00 -9.71 -5.20
C PRO A 92 -1.64 -8.30 -5.67
N THR A 93 -0.34 -8.04 -5.83
CA THR A 93 0.08 -6.91 -6.66
C THR A 93 -0.63 -7.10 -8.00
N PRO A 94 -1.29 -6.06 -8.56
CA PRO A 94 -1.87 -6.16 -9.89
C PRO A 94 -0.88 -6.89 -10.79
N ARG A 95 -1.32 -7.93 -11.50
CA ARG A 95 -0.45 -8.59 -12.49
C ARG A 95 0.13 -7.48 -13.34
N ASP A 96 1.45 -7.29 -13.24
CA ASP A 96 2.20 -6.30 -13.99
C ASP A 96 2.10 -6.67 -15.48
N GLU A 97 0.99 -6.33 -16.13
CA GLU A 97 0.86 -6.37 -17.59
C GLU A 97 0.78 -4.97 -18.19
N ASP A 98 0.51 -3.93 -17.40
CA ASP A 98 0.59 -2.53 -17.86
C ASP A 98 1.13 -1.61 -16.76
N ASN A 99 2.41 -1.22 -16.91
CA ASN A 99 2.99 -0.07 -16.23
C ASN A 99 2.20 1.19 -16.61
N ASN A 100 1.26 1.59 -15.77
CA ASN A 100 0.88 3.00 -15.64
C ASN A 100 1.43 3.49 -14.30
N GLU A 101 2.56 4.21 -14.37
CA GLU A 101 3.33 4.75 -13.25
C GLU A 101 2.62 5.85 -12.45
N ASP A 102 1.44 6.30 -12.89
CA ASP A 102 0.77 7.41 -12.24
C ASP A 102 -0.40 6.91 -11.37
N ASN A 103 -0.23 7.05 -10.06
CA ASN A 103 -1.25 6.99 -8.98
C ASN A 103 -1.31 5.74 -8.08
N ASN A 104 -0.17 5.19 -7.64
CA ASN A 104 -0.16 4.40 -6.41
C ASN A 104 0.48 5.18 -5.25
N GLU A 105 -0.26 6.14 -4.70
CA GLU A 105 0.04 6.78 -3.41
C GLU A 105 -0.40 5.87 -2.25
N TYR A 106 0.16 4.66 -2.18
CA TYR A 106 0.35 3.97 -0.92
C TYR A 106 1.84 3.72 -0.78
N ASN A 107 2.44 4.41 0.18
CA ASN A 107 3.85 4.33 0.52
C ASN A 107 4.13 2.99 1.24
N VAL A 108 3.92 1.87 0.54
CA VAL A 108 4.21 0.52 1.04
C VAL A 108 5.63 0.17 0.64
N VAL A 109 6.46 -0.12 1.65
CA VAL A 109 7.82 -0.63 1.46
C VAL A 109 7.71 -1.96 0.70
N LYS A 110 8.10 -1.97 -0.57
CA LYS A 110 8.27 -3.21 -1.36
C LYS A 110 9.47 -3.96 -0.79
N ILE A 111 9.23 -4.86 0.16
CA ILE A 111 10.27 -5.80 0.60
C ILE A 111 10.26 -6.95 -0.40
N THR A 112 11.23 -6.97 -1.31
CA THR A 112 11.55 -8.18 -2.05
C THR A 112 12.25 -9.14 -1.08
N PRO A 113 11.65 -10.28 -0.71
CA PRO A 113 12.37 -11.30 0.03
C PRO A 113 13.53 -11.76 -0.87
N HIS A 114 14.75 -11.50 -0.43
CA HIS A 114 15.95 -12.00 -1.10
C HIS A 114 15.91 -13.53 -0.98
N ASN A 115 15.44 -14.20 -2.04
CA ASN A 115 15.13 -15.64 -2.07
C ASN A 115 16.41 -16.50 -2.13
N SER A 116 17.35 -16.23 -1.23
CA SER A 116 18.58 -16.98 -1.02
C SER A 116 18.61 -17.59 0.38
N ALA A 117 17.43 -17.88 0.95
CA ALA A 117 17.32 -18.57 2.22
C ALA A 117 16.85 -20.02 1.98
N LEU A 118 17.55 -20.99 2.60
CA LEU A 118 17.09 -22.39 2.69
C LEU A 118 15.63 -22.41 3.16
N SER A 119 14.80 -23.21 2.51
CA SER A 119 13.43 -23.44 2.95
C SER A 119 13.41 -24.09 4.34
N ASP A 120 12.30 -23.97 5.07
CA ASP A 120 12.13 -24.56 6.40
C ASP A 120 12.43 -26.07 6.41
N GLU A 121 12.07 -26.76 5.32
CA GLU A 121 12.31 -28.19 5.15
C GLU A 121 13.80 -28.51 4.93
N GLU A 122 14.52 -27.68 4.18
CA GLU A 122 15.96 -27.81 3.97
C GLU A 122 16.75 -27.47 5.23
N LEU A 123 16.32 -26.45 5.98
CA LEU A 123 16.93 -26.07 7.24
C LEU A 123 16.78 -27.20 8.26
N MET A 124 15.61 -27.83 8.39
CA MET A 124 15.41 -28.92 9.36
C MET A 124 16.17 -30.21 9.05
N LYS A 125 16.56 -30.42 7.78
CA LYS A 125 17.43 -31.54 7.37
C LYS A 125 18.89 -31.36 7.83
N LEU A 126 19.30 -30.14 8.18
CA LEU A 126 20.66 -29.87 8.64
C LEU A 126 20.89 -30.26 10.12
N PRO A 127 22.10 -30.71 10.48
CA PRO A 127 22.50 -30.87 11.87
C PRO A 127 22.31 -29.60 12.69
N LYS A 128 22.04 -29.74 14.00
CA LYS A 128 21.76 -28.60 14.90
C LYS A 128 22.82 -27.49 14.82
N GLU A 129 24.09 -27.86 14.72
CA GLU A 129 25.22 -26.91 14.69
C GLU A 129 25.27 -26.13 13.38
N GLU A 130 25.00 -26.77 12.24
CA GLU A 130 24.96 -26.12 10.93
C GLU A 130 23.75 -25.21 10.79
N ARG A 131 22.59 -25.60 11.32
CA ARG A 131 21.41 -24.74 11.44
C ARG A 131 21.71 -23.47 12.22
N GLN A 132 22.36 -23.61 13.39
CA GLN A 132 22.72 -22.47 14.23
C GLN A 132 23.71 -21.54 13.53
N LYS A 133 24.70 -22.09 12.82
CA LYS A 133 25.66 -21.31 12.04
C LYS A 133 24.99 -20.54 10.91
N TYR A 134 24.14 -21.22 10.14
CA TYR A 134 23.38 -20.62 9.05
C TYR A 134 22.48 -19.48 9.53
N ILE A 135 21.68 -19.71 10.57
CA ILE A 135 20.80 -18.69 11.17
C ILE A 135 21.62 -17.48 11.62
N LYS A 136 22.76 -17.69 12.29
CA LYS A 136 23.64 -16.62 12.73
C LYS A 136 24.21 -15.79 11.57
N GLU A 137 24.55 -16.44 10.46
CA GLU A 137 25.05 -15.79 9.26
C GLU A 137 23.95 -14.97 8.55
N GLN A 138 22.72 -15.48 8.49
CA GLN A 138 21.57 -14.73 8.00
C GLN A 138 21.29 -13.49 8.87
N PHE A 139 21.30 -13.63 10.20
CA PHE A 139 21.15 -12.49 11.11
C PHE A 139 22.23 -11.44 10.90
N LYS A 140 23.49 -11.84 10.75
CA LYS A 140 24.60 -10.92 10.49
C LYS A 140 24.41 -10.16 9.16
N ASN A 141 23.92 -10.84 8.12
CA ASN A 141 23.64 -10.19 6.84
C ASN A 141 22.49 -9.17 6.96
N LEU A 142 21.46 -9.49 7.74
CA LEU A 142 20.36 -8.55 8.03
C LEU A 142 20.85 -7.32 8.81
N GLU A 143 21.73 -7.50 9.79
CA GLU A 143 22.32 -6.38 10.53
C GLU A 143 23.05 -5.39 9.61
N VAL A 144 23.81 -5.90 8.64
CA VAL A 144 24.52 -5.09 7.64
C VAL A 144 23.53 -4.33 6.74
N GLN A 145 22.44 -4.98 6.31
CA GLN A 145 21.42 -4.33 5.49
C GLN A 145 20.69 -3.21 6.25
N ILE A 146 20.35 -3.45 7.52
CA ILE A 146 19.72 -2.43 8.39
C ILE A 146 20.63 -1.22 8.55
N ALA A 147 21.93 -1.44 8.74
CA ALA A 147 22.91 -0.35 8.83
C ALA A 147 22.92 0.51 7.55
N SER A 148 22.90 -0.12 6.37
CA SER A 148 22.85 0.59 5.09
C SER A 148 21.55 1.38 4.88
N VAL A 149 20.41 0.82 5.31
CA VAL A 149 19.11 1.54 5.25
C VAL A 149 19.13 2.77 6.15
N ASN A 150 19.67 2.65 7.36
CA ASN A 150 19.77 3.76 8.30
C ASN A 150 20.66 4.89 7.77
N GLU A 151 21.76 4.55 7.09
CA GLU A 151 22.63 5.53 6.43
C GLU A 151 21.87 6.30 5.34
N LYS A 152 21.19 5.60 4.43
CA LYS A 152 20.38 6.22 3.37
C LYS A 152 19.25 7.10 3.93
N LEU A 153 18.62 6.68 5.02
CA LEU A 153 17.59 7.48 5.69
C LEU A 153 18.18 8.77 6.29
N SER A 154 19.39 8.71 6.85
CA SER A 154 20.11 9.89 7.33
C SER A 154 20.39 10.88 6.19
N GLU A 155 20.81 10.41 5.02
CA GLU A 155 21.04 11.25 3.85
C GLU A 155 19.76 11.95 3.37
N LEU A 156 18.64 11.22 3.29
CA LEU A 156 17.34 11.78 2.87
C LEU A 156 16.83 12.87 3.84
N SER A 157 17.01 12.67 5.14
CA SER A 157 16.61 13.68 6.14
C SER A 157 17.36 15.00 5.97
N LYS A 158 18.65 14.96 5.63
CA LYS A 158 19.47 16.16 5.36
C LYS A 158 18.94 16.94 4.16
N ILE A 159 18.59 16.25 3.07
CA ILE A 159 18.10 16.87 1.82
C ILE A 159 16.77 17.63 2.03
N SER A 160 15.85 17.04 2.80
CA SER A 160 14.57 17.69 3.13
C SER A 160 14.78 18.98 3.93
N THR A 161 15.65 18.94 4.95
CA THR A 161 15.92 20.12 5.79
C THR A 161 16.64 21.24 5.03
N GLU A 162 17.64 20.93 4.20
CA GLU A 162 18.38 21.94 3.44
C GLU A 162 17.51 22.64 2.40
N SER A 163 16.63 21.91 1.72
CA SER A 163 15.74 22.47 0.70
C SER A 163 14.70 23.39 1.32
N LEU A 164 14.13 23.05 2.48
CA LEU A 164 13.19 23.90 3.23
C LEU A 164 13.86 25.20 3.70
N VAL A 165 15.09 25.12 4.22
CA VAL A 165 15.85 26.29 4.68
C VAL A 165 16.21 27.23 3.52
N LYS A 166 16.61 26.68 2.37
CA LYS A 166 16.92 27.46 1.15
C LYS A 166 15.67 28.16 0.59
N LEU A 167 14.56 27.44 0.44
CA LEU A 167 13.31 28.00 -0.09
C LEU A 167 12.79 29.15 0.79
N SER A 168 12.83 28.99 2.11
CA SER A 168 12.44 30.03 3.06
C SER A 168 13.34 31.25 2.97
N SER A 169 14.66 31.06 2.88
CA SER A 169 15.63 32.14 2.77
C SER A 169 15.46 32.93 1.47
N GLU A 170 15.24 32.25 0.34
CA GLU A 170 14.97 32.90 -0.95
C GLU A 170 13.66 33.67 -0.96
N GLN A 171 12.60 33.12 -0.38
CA GLN A 171 11.30 33.80 -0.26
C GLN A 171 11.40 35.05 0.62
N LEU A 172 12.09 34.96 1.77
CA LEU A 172 12.33 36.12 2.64
C LEU A 172 13.13 37.19 1.91
N ASN A 173 14.20 36.83 1.21
CA ASN A 173 15.01 37.79 0.45
C ASN A 173 14.21 38.50 -0.65
N ARG A 174 13.34 37.78 -1.37
CA ARG A 174 12.44 38.38 -2.37
C ARG A 174 11.46 39.36 -1.74
N LEU A 175 10.77 38.95 -0.68
CA LEU A 175 9.84 39.83 0.06
C LEU A 175 10.53 41.09 0.59
N THR A 176 11.75 40.94 1.12
CA THR A 176 12.53 42.07 1.63
C THR A 176 12.90 43.02 0.49
N THR A 177 13.29 42.49 -0.67
CA THR A 177 13.63 43.28 -1.87
C THR A 177 12.40 44.03 -2.39
N ASP A 178 11.26 43.36 -2.50
CA ASP A 178 10.01 43.96 -2.97
C ASP A 178 9.54 45.07 -2.03
N LEU A 179 9.68 44.87 -0.71
CA LEU A 179 9.38 45.89 0.29
C LEU A 179 10.31 47.11 0.16
N ILE A 180 11.62 46.90 -0.01
CA ILE A 180 12.58 47.99 -0.24
C ILE A 180 12.22 48.77 -1.50
N GLN A 181 11.87 48.10 -2.59
CA GLN A 181 11.46 48.74 -3.84
C GLN A 181 10.16 49.53 -3.69
N ALA A 182 9.17 48.98 -2.98
CA ALA A 182 7.91 49.67 -2.71
C ALA A 182 8.13 50.93 -1.85
N LEU A 183 8.94 50.83 -0.80
CA LEU A 183 9.28 51.96 0.06
C LEU A 183 10.08 53.04 -0.69
N ALA A 184 11.01 52.65 -1.58
CA ALA A 184 11.74 53.58 -2.43
C ALA A 184 10.79 54.36 -3.35
N LYS A 185 9.86 53.67 -4.02
CA LYS A 185 8.84 54.31 -4.87
C LYS A 185 7.96 55.27 -4.09
N VAL A 186 7.51 54.90 -2.88
CA VAL A 186 6.71 55.80 -2.02
C VAL A 186 7.49 57.04 -1.62
N ASN A 187 8.79 56.90 -1.31
CA ASN A 187 9.64 58.04 -0.96
C ASN A 187 9.88 58.98 -2.16
N GLU A 188 10.03 58.44 -3.37
CA GLU A 188 10.13 59.23 -4.60
C GLU A 188 8.85 60.02 -4.89
N VAL A 189 7.67 59.42 -4.67
CA VAL A 189 6.37 60.11 -4.80
C VAL A 189 6.24 61.28 -3.83
N ASN A 190 6.73 61.13 -2.59
CA ASN A 190 6.68 62.20 -1.58
C ASN A 190 7.68 63.33 -1.79
N LYS A 191 8.76 63.12 -2.57
CA LYS A 191 9.72 64.19 -2.91
C LYS A 191 9.28 65.06 -4.10
N ASN A 192 8.31 64.61 -4.87
CA ASN A 192 7.80 65.29 -6.07
C ASN A 192 6.50 66.09 -5.80
N ASN A 193 6.08 66.20 -4.54
CA ASN A 193 5.04 67.11 -4.03
C ASN A 193 5.67 68.17 -3.14
#